data_AF-F9QCM0-F1
#
_entry.id   AF-F9QCM0-F1
#
_cell.length_a   1.000
_cell.length_b   1.000
_cell.length_c   1.000
_cell.angle_alpha   90.00
_cell.angle_beta   90.00
_cell.angle_gamma   90.00
#
_symmetry.space_group_name_H-M   'P 1'
#
loop_
_entity.id
_entity.type
_entity.pdbx_description
1 polymer ?
#
loop_
_entity_poly.entity_id
_entity_poly.type
_entity_poly.pdbx_seq_one_letter_code
_entity_poly.pdbx_strand_id
1 'polypeptide(L)'
;MGKYIDENKIEPKILNYYIEAVVLFNNKKYHIKIIFEQGNFNNVFVNDKKMSLKQYITSFNIKRELFSSQISLSNNSKTKLLNYQPYLELLKLDNLSQLVNKIYNLRKELSILKISKKEIVKQLIKILDKKESEVIDELIFWADKDIEKLEKITKNNLAIINNNKRVVIDEKLSLQYEIDSKNLKIKLDDIQKLTSEKERLIKFIDFMKEDNVKSSTIISILEMTKQKVPEMVKKQLIEVEQFHKNITSDRKEILEKKIKNINEYINILSNEIEEIKFRIESFNNIVSKNTELDSSLIKYNQETTELKKLKYQKAELSNLEQVINSINRVSKEIRTSLILLNETLRNYDDVISKYRTFLCEMTKKCYSQSKNVIAFFNIEIDQKKITKNLIKFILSLNTETNEHSEKFKNCIIDYLVFNFNDYIPFLIQDYSCFNGLELQQIKSIIQEAKTISEKNNKQLIIAINKSQVIDNEFLDQIKSSAV
;
A
#
# COMPACT_ATOMS: atom_id res chain seq x y z
N MET A 1 -38.34 -52.74 -4.74
CA MET A 1 -38.36 -53.54 -5.98
C MET A 1 -37.45 -52.89 -7.00
N GLY A 2 -36.63 -53.69 -7.68
CA GLY A 2 -35.39 -53.29 -8.34
C GLY A 2 -35.53 -52.28 -9.47
N LYS A 3 -34.52 -51.41 -9.59
CA LYS A 3 -34.28 -50.60 -10.78
C LYS A 3 -33.74 -51.52 -11.89
N TYR A 4 -34.63 -52.03 -12.74
CA TYR A 4 -34.22 -52.41 -14.09
C TYR A 4 -34.07 -51.11 -14.89
N ILE A 5 -32.84 -50.60 -14.94
CA ILE A 5 -32.43 -49.74 -16.06
C ILE A 5 -32.15 -50.73 -17.19
N ASP A 6 -32.97 -50.69 -18.23
CA ASP A 6 -32.74 -51.46 -19.45
C ASP A 6 -31.46 -50.92 -20.10
N GLU A 7 -30.32 -51.59 -19.86
CA GLU A 7 -28.98 -51.18 -20.32
C GLU A 7 -28.85 -51.14 -21.86
N ASN A 8 -29.87 -51.63 -22.57
CA ASN A 8 -29.92 -51.64 -24.04
C ASN A 8 -30.60 -50.41 -24.66
N LYS A 9 -31.00 -49.41 -23.88
CA LYS A 9 -31.41 -48.08 -24.38
C LYS A 9 -30.42 -47.00 -23.99
N ILE A 10 -29.16 -47.16 -24.38
CA ILE A 10 -28.24 -46.03 -24.46
C ILE A 10 -28.57 -45.31 -25.77
N GLU A 11 -29.31 -44.22 -25.68
CA GLU A 11 -29.46 -43.31 -26.82
C GLU A 11 -28.05 -42.93 -27.31
N PRO A 12 -27.76 -43.00 -28.62
CA PRO A 12 -26.47 -42.62 -29.14
C PRO A 12 -26.20 -41.17 -28.73
N LYS A 13 -25.09 -40.94 -28.01
CA LYS A 13 -24.63 -39.58 -27.74
C LYS A 13 -24.45 -38.89 -29.09
N ILE A 14 -25.29 -37.89 -29.37
CA ILE A 14 -25.14 -37.05 -30.56
C ILE A 14 -23.84 -36.26 -30.38
N LEU A 15 -22.76 -36.80 -30.91
CA LEU A 15 -21.45 -36.17 -30.92
C LEU A 15 -21.34 -35.32 -32.18
N ASN A 16 -20.83 -34.09 -32.03
CA ASN A 16 -20.49 -33.20 -33.14
C ASN A 16 -21.70 -32.74 -33.98
N TYR A 17 -22.73 -32.20 -33.33
CA TYR A 17 -23.82 -31.52 -34.01
C TYR A 17 -23.56 -30.01 -34.08
N TYR A 18 -24.22 -29.35 -35.03
CA TYR A 18 -24.29 -27.90 -35.08
C TYR A 18 -25.73 -27.44 -35.14
N ILE A 19 -25.99 -26.27 -34.55
CA ILE A 19 -27.26 -25.57 -34.68
C ILE A 19 -27.02 -24.44 -35.65
N GLU A 20 -27.84 -24.38 -36.69
CA GLU A 20 -27.80 -23.34 -37.71
C GLU A 20 -29.13 -22.60 -37.74
N ALA A 21 -29.06 -21.27 -37.76
CA ALA A 21 -30.24 -20.43 -37.76
C ALA A 21 -29.98 -19.13 -38.53
N VAL A 22 -30.99 -18.67 -39.25
CA VAL A 22 -31.02 -17.31 -39.82
C VAL A 22 -31.75 -16.41 -38.85
N VAL A 23 -31.03 -15.49 -38.23
CA VAL A 23 -31.57 -14.58 -37.20
C VAL A 23 -31.67 -13.17 -37.76
N LEU A 24 -32.85 -12.56 -37.59
CA LEU A 24 -33.07 -11.15 -37.89
C LEU A 24 -32.72 -10.32 -36.64
N PHE A 25 -31.75 -9.44 -36.74
CA PHE A 25 -31.35 -8.53 -35.66
C PHE A 25 -31.12 -7.13 -36.25
N ASN A 26 -31.73 -6.10 -35.66
CA ASN A 26 -31.69 -4.71 -36.15
C ASN A 26 -32.00 -4.60 -37.67
N ASN A 27 -33.05 -5.29 -38.12
CA ASN A 27 -33.48 -5.36 -39.52
C ASN A 27 -32.45 -5.95 -40.50
N LYS A 28 -31.41 -6.64 -40.01
CA LYS A 28 -30.42 -7.35 -40.83
C LYS A 28 -30.46 -8.85 -40.53
N LYS A 29 -30.35 -9.66 -41.58
CA LYS A 29 -30.29 -11.13 -41.46
C LYS A 29 -28.84 -11.57 -41.22
N TYR A 30 -28.65 -12.42 -40.22
CA TYR A 30 -27.38 -13.03 -39.88
C TYR A 30 -27.53 -14.54 -39.94
N HIS A 31 -26.59 -15.20 -40.58
CA HIS A 31 -26.46 -16.65 -40.55
C HIS A 31 -25.60 -17.05 -39.36
N ILE A 32 -26.18 -17.77 -38.41
CA ILE A 32 -25.53 -18.15 -37.16
C ILE A 32 -25.39 -19.66 -37.14
N LYS A 33 -24.15 -20.13 -36.95
CA LYS A 33 -23.84 -21.55 -36.80
C LYS A 33 -23.07 -21.78 -35.50
N ILE A 34 -23.63 -22.61 -34.62
CA ILE A 34 -23.05 -22.96 -33.33
C ILE A 34 -22.63 -24.41 -33.38
N ILE A 35 -21.34 -24.70 -33.14
CA ILE A 35 -20.80 -26.06 -33.18
C ILE A 35 -20.62 -26.60 -31.76
N PHE A 36 -21.11 -27.82 -31.53
CA PHE A 36 -21.01 -28.54 -30.26
C PHE A 36 -20.02 -29.70 -30.39
N GLU A 37 -18.82 -29.53 -29.84
CA GLU A 37 -17.77 -30.57 -29.83
C GLU A 37 -17.67 -31.16 -28.42
N GLN A 38 -17.84 -32.49 -28.30
CA GLN A 38 -17.70 -33.21 -27.02
C GLN A 38 -18.52 -32.61 -25.85
N GLY A 39 -19.67 -32.00 -26.15
CA GLY A 39 -20.52 -31.37 -25.14
C GLY A 39 -20.08 -29.97 -24.69
N ASN A 40 -19.01 -29.40 -25.27
CA ASN A 40 -18.53 -28.06 -24.99
C ASN A 40 -18.82 -27.08 -26.14
N PHE A 41 -19.21 -25.87 -25.75
CA PHE A 41 -19.49 -24.75 -26.64
C PHE A 41 -18.17 -24.07 -27.06
N ASN A 42 -17.59 -24.46 -28.20
CA ASN A 42 -16.27 -23.94 -28.58
C ASN A 42 -16.33 -22.83 -29.63
N ASN A 43 -17.25 -22.90 -30.60
CA ASN A 43 -17.19 -22.04 -31.78
C ASN A 43 -18.59 -21.55 -32.21
N VAL A 44 -18.77 -20.23 -32.29
CA VAL A 44 -19.93 -19.58 -32.91
C VAL A 44 -19.47 -18.90 -34.20
N PHE A 45 -20.19 -19.12 -35.30
CA PHE A 45 -19.93 -18.48 -36.58
C PHE A 45 -21.09 -17.56 -36.92
N VAL A 46 -20.80 -16.30 -37.24
CA VAL A 46 -21.78 -15.30 -37.66
C VAL A 46 -21.39 -14.84 -39.05
N ASN A 47 -22.18 -15.17 -40.07
CA ASN A 47 -21.84 -14.98 -41.49
C ASN A 47 -20.41 -15.50 -41.78
N ASP A 48 -20.15 -16.75 -41.37
CA ASP A 48 -18.86 -17.45 -41.51
C ASP A 48 -17.68 -16.86 -40.73
N LYS A 49 -17.87 -15.78 -39.97
CA LYS A 49 -16.85 -15.24 -39.07
C LYS A 49 -16.89 -15.96 -37.72
N LYS A 50 -15.78 -16.58 -37.36
CA LYS A 50 -15.60 -17.22 -36.05
C LYS A 50 -15.58 -16.17 -34.93
N MET A 51 -16.42 -16.38 -33.92
CA MET A 51 -16.53 -15.55 -32.72
C MET A 51 -16.55 -16.46 -31.48
N SER A 52 -16.01 -15.95 -30.38
CA SER A 52 -16.23 -16.56 -29.06
C SER A 52 -17.67 -16.34 -28.58
N LEU A 53 -18.15 -17.18 -27.66
CA LEU A 53 -19.48 -17.02 -27.05
C LEU A 53 -19.69 -15.64 -26.43
N LYS A 54 -18.66 -15.07 -25.77
CA LYS A 54 -18.73 -13.74 -25.17
C LYS A 54 -18.92 -12.65 -26.23
N GLN A 55 -18.15 -12.71 -27.31
CA GLN A 55 -18.27 -11.76 -28.42
C GLN A 55 -19.65 -11.86 -29.10
N TYR A 56 -20.15 -13.08 -29.29
CA TYR A 56 -21.49 -13.32 -29.83
C TYR A 56 -22.57 -12.69 -28.94
N ILE A 57 -22.56 -12.99 -27.63
CA ILE A 57 -23.50 -12.43 -26.65
C ILE A 57 -23.47 -10.91 -26.65
N THR A 58 -22.29 -10.29 -26.64
CA THR A 58 -22.15 -8.83 -26.66
C THR A 58 -22.64 -8.22 -27.97
N SER A 59 -22.35 -8.84 -29.11
CA SER A 59 -22.70 -8.30 -30.44
C SER A 59 -24.21 -8.27 -30.68
N PHE A 60 -24.94 -9.24 -30.13
CA PHE A 60 -26.39 -9.35 -30.24
C PHE A 60 -27.13 -8.87 -28.98
N ASN A 61 -26.42 -8.27 -28.01
CA ASN A 61 -26.96 -7.78 -26.74
C ASN A 61 -27.83 -8.82 -26.00
N ILE A 62 -27.36 -10.08 -25.97
CA ILE A 62 -28.14 -11.20 -25.42
C ILE A 62 -28.06 -11.21 -23.89
N LYS A 63 -29.19 -10.93 -23.23
CA LYS A 63 -29.31 -11.04 -21.77
C LYS A 63 -29.61 -12.49 -21.35
N ARG A 64 -28.58 -13.36 -21.37
CA ARG A 64 -28.71 -14.80 -21.06
C ARG A 64 -29.41 -15.10 -19.73
N GLU A 65 -29.22 -14.23 -18.74
CA GLU A 65 -29.82 -14.34 -17.41
C GLU A 65 -31.36 -14.34 -17.47
N LEU A 66 -31.96 -13.54 -18.37
CA LEU A 66 -33.41 -13.53 -18.59
C LEU A 66 -33.88 -14.90 -19.10
N PHE A 67 -33.24 -15.42 -20.15
CA PHE A 67 -33.62 -16.72 -20.73
C PHE A 67 -33.47 -17.88 -19.73
N SER A 68 -32.44 -17.85 -18.88
CA SER A 68 -32.25 -18.89 -17.85
C SER A 68 -33.36 -18.96 -16.80
N SER A 69 -34.13 -17.89 -16.64
CA SER A 69 -35.29 -17.85 -15.72
C SER A 69 -36.57 -18.46 -16.31
N GLN A 70 -36.62 -18.73 -17.62
CA GLN A 70 -37.75 -19.39 -18.31
C GLN A 70 -37.40 -20.79 -18.83
N ILE A 71 -36.20 -21.29 -18.54
CA ILE A 71 -35.75 -22.64 -18.90
C ILE A 71 -35.43 -23.40 -17.62
N SER A 72 -36.28 -24.34 -17.24
CA SER A 72 -36.13 -25.18 -16.04
C SER A 72 -35.87 -26.63 -16.45
N LEU A 73 -34.59 -27.02 -16.41
CA LEU A 73 -34.10 -28.36 -16.75
C LEU A 73 -33.34 -28.95 -15.55
N SER A 74 -33.70 -30.17 -15.14
CA SER A 74 -33.14 -30.98 -14.04
C SER A 74 -33.32 -30.43 -12.60
N ASN A 75 -33.32 -31.36 -11.63
CA ASN A 75 -33.50 -31.15 -10.18
C ASN A 75 -32.43 -30.29 -9.47
N ASN A 76 -31.62 -29.50 -10.20
CA ASN A 76 -30.67 -28.54 -9.63
C ASN A 76 -31.38 -27.25 -9.17
N SER A 77 -32.52 -27.39 -8.50
CA SER A 77 -33.28 -26.32 -7.86
C SER A 77 -32.49 -25.61 -6.75
N LYS A 78 -31.37 -26.18 -6.28
CA LYS A 78 -30.50 -25.54 -5.29
C LYS A 78 -29.63 -24.40 -5.83
N THR A 79 -29.40 -24.29 -7.15
CA THR A 79 -28.57 -23.22 -7.74
C THR A 79 -29.36 -22.11 -8.41
N LYS A 80 -30.69 -22.27 -8.60
CA LYS A 80 -31.57 -21.23 -9.17
C LYS A 80 -32.04 -20.19 -8.15
N LEU A 81 -32.09 -20.51 -6.86
CA LEU A 81 -32.31 -19.51 -5.81
C LEU A 81 -31.01 -18.74 -5.59
N LEU A 82 -30.75 -17.63 -6.27
CA LEU A 82 -29.84 -16.59 -5.74
C LEU A 82 -29.80 -15.27 -6.53
N ASN A 83 -30.56 -15.09 -7.63
CA ASN A 83 -30.69 -13.77 -8.23
C ASN A 83 -32.12 -13.52 -8.76
N TYR A 84 -32.94 -12.80 -7.99
CA TYR A 84 -34.28 -12.39 -8.40
C TYR A 84 -34.28 -11.16 -9.32
N GLN A 85 -33.12 -10.55 -9.60
CA GLN A 85 -33.04 -9.37 -10.46
C GLN A 85 -33.54 -9.61 -11.90
N PRO A 86 -33.23 -10.73 -12.59
CA PRO A 86 -33.83 -11.06 -13.89
C PRO A 86 -35.35 -11.19 -13.83
N TYR A 87 -35.89 -11.71 -12.72
CA TYR A 87 -37.34 -11.87 -12.52
C TYR A 87 -38.04 -10.51 -12.40
N LEU A 88 -37.41 -9.51 -11.77
CA LEU A 88 -37.96 -8.15 -11.71
C LEU A 88 -38.08 -7.53 -13.10
N GLU A 89 -37.05 -7.67 -13.92
CA GLU A 89 -37.06 -7.17 -15.30
C GLU A 89 -38.17 -7.85 -16.12
N LEU A 90 -38.28 -9.19 -16.01
CA LEU A 90 -39.35 -9.91 -16.71
C LEU A 90 -40.75 -9.56 -16.20
N LEU A 91 -40.90 -9.21 -14.94
CA LEU A 91 -42.15 -8.73 -14.38
C LEU A 91 -42.41 -7.25 -14.69
N LYS A 92 -41.64 -6.57 -15.56
CA LYS A 92 -41.84 -5.13 -15.86
C LYS A 92 -41.63 -4.23 -14.63
N LEU A 93 -40.78 -4.67 -13.71
CA LEU A 93 -40.31 -3.93 -12.54
C LEU A 93 -38.91 -3.35 -12.81
N ASP A 94 -38.74 -2.72 -13.99
CA ASP A 94 -37.44 -2.32 -14.54
C ASP A 94 -36.68 -1.36 -13.62
N ASN A 95 -37.38 -0.38 -13.04
CA ASN A 95 -36.76 0.59 -12.13
C ASN A 95 -36.21 -0.11 -10.86
N LEU A 96 -36.92 -1.10 -10.32
CA LEU A 96 -36.44 -1.91 -9.19
C LEU A 96 -35.21 -2.74 -9.59
N SER A 97 -35.24 -3.38 -10.76
CA SER A 97 -34.11 -4.15 -11.30
C SER A 97 -32.84 -3.30 -11.44
N GLN A 98 -32.98 -2.09 -11.99
CA GLN A 98 -31.88 -1.14 -12.16
C GLN A 98 -31.28 -0.68 -10.83
N LEU A 99 -32.13 -0.34 -9.85
CA LEU A 99 -31.67 0.07 -8.51
C LEU A 99 -30.95 -1.07 -7.77
N VAL A 100 -31.43 -2.29 -7.91
CA VAL A 100 -30.77 -3.48 -7.33
C VAL A 100 -29.39 -3.69 -7.95
N ASN A 101 -29.28 -3.58 -9.28
CA ASN A 101 -27.99 -3.64 -9.97
C ASN A 101 -27.03 -2.54 -9.54
N LYS A 102 -27.53 -1.32 -9.38
CA LYS A 102 -26.74 -0.21 -8.84
C LYS A 102 -26.20 -0.54 -7.45
N ILE A 103 -27.02 -1.07 -6.55
CA ILE A 103 -26.60 -1.45 -5.19
C ILE A 103 -25.58 -2.58 -5.23
N TYR A 104 -25.75 -3.59 -6.09
CA TYR A 104 -24.75 -4.65 -6.27
C TYR A 104 -23.41 -4.13 -6.78
N ASN A 105 -23.41 -3.17 -7.72
CA ASN A 105 -22.18 -2.55 -8.21
C ASN A 105 -21.48 -1.71 -7.14
N LEU A 106 -22.21 -0.87 -6.41
CA LEU A 106 -21.67 -0.11 -5.27
C LEU A 106 -21.10 -1.04 -4.18
N ARG A 107 -21.72 -2.21 -3.95
CA ARG A 107 -21.21 -3.21 -3.00
C ARG A 107 -19.88 -3.80 -3.46
N LYS A 108 -19.73 -4.11 -4.76
CA LYS A 108 -18.47 -4.59 -5.35
C LYS A 108 -17.38 -3.55 -5.16
N GLU A 109 -17.66 -2.29 -5.49
CA GLU A 109 -16.74 -1.17 -5.26
C GLU A 109 -16.33 -1.06 -3.78
N LEU A 110 -17.29 -1.09 -2.85
CA LEU A 110 -17.02 -1.06 -1.41
C LEU A 110 -16.13 -2.22 -0.95
N SER A 111 -16.30 -3.41 -1.54
CA SER A 111 -15.47 -4.58 -1.20
C SER A 111 -14.01 -4.40 -1.63
N ILE A 112 -13.79 -3.83 -2.82
CA ILE A 112 -12.46 -3.51 -3.35
C ILE A 112 -11.79 -2.45 -2.47
N LEU A 113 -12.50 -1.37 -2.13
CA LEU A 113 -11.98 -0.32 -1.25
C LEU A 113 -11.61 -0.84 0.14
N LYS A 114 -12.38 -1.78 0.71
CA LYS A 114 -12.06 -2.41 2.00
C LYS A 114 -10.81 -3.30 1.92
N ILE A 115 -10.57 -3.96 0.80
CA ILE A 115 -9.34 -4.73 0.57
C ILE A 115 -8.15 -3.77 0.48
N SER A 116 -8.26 -2.73 -0.35
CA SER A 116 -7.23 -1.68 -0.47
C SER A 116 -6.90 -1.04 0.89
N LYS A 117 -7.90 -0.67 1.69
CA LYS A 117 -7.68 -0.18 3.07
C LYS A 117 -6.84 -1.15 3.90
N LYS A 118 -7.17 -2.44 3.88
CA LYS A 118 -6.43 -3.46 4.65
C LYS A 118 -4.98 -3.58 4.18
N GLU A 119 -4.72 -3.46 2.88
CA GLU A 119 -3.37 -3.53 2.33
C GLU A 119 -2.52 -2.32 2.75
N ILE A 120 -3.07 -1.11 2.67
CA ILE A 120 -2.39 0.12 3.10
C ILE A 120 -2.12 0.06 4.62
N VAL A 121 -3.09 -0.36 5.44
CA VAL A 121 -2.89 -0.55 6.89
C VAL A 121 -1.78 -1.56 7.17
N LYS A 122 -1.72 -2.69 6.46
CA LYS A 122 -0.63 -3.68 6.63
C LYS A 122 0.74 -3.10 6.28
N GLN A 123 0.84 -2.26 5.26
CA GLN A 123 2.09 -1.58 4.90
C GLN A 123 2.48 -0.57 6.00
N LEU A 124 1.53 0.21 6.50
CA LEU A 124 1.75 1.16 7.58
C LEU A 124 2.17 0.50 8.91
N ILE A 125 1.54 -0.61 9.30
CA ILE A 125 1.91 -1.35 10.53
C ILE A 125 3.37 -1.84 10.46
N LYS A 126 3.82 -2.33 9.30
CA LYS A 126 5.22 -2.74 9.10
C LYS A 126 6.21 -1.58 9.25
N ILE A 127 5.76 -0.34 9.01
CA ILE A 127 6.60 0.85 8.99
C ILE A 127 6.57 1.58 10.33
N LEU A 128 5.41 1.61 11.00
CA LEU A 128 5.15 2.49 12.14
C LEU A 128 5.24 1.79 13.50
N ASP A 129 5.23 0.45 13.56
CA ASP A 129 5.23 -0.31 14.82
C ASP A 129 4.14 0.16 15.81
N LYS A 130 3.05 0.76 15.27
CA LYS A 130 1.94 1.38 16.00
C LYS A 130 0.66 0.57 15.80
N LYS A 131 -0.19 0.58 16.83
CA LYS A 131 -1.49 -0.13 16.84
C LYS A 131 -2.52 0.59 15.95
N GLU A 132 -3.46 -0.19 15.41
CA GLU A 132 -4.52 0.22 14.46
C GLU A 132 -5.45 1.38 14.89
N SER A 133 -5.37 1.89 16.13
CA SER A 133 -6.42 2.74 16.71
C SER A 133 -6.12 4.25 16.81
N GLU A 134 -5.02 4.75 16.25
CA GLU A 134 -4.75 6.20 16.23
C GLU A 134 -5.57 6.88 15.11
N VAL A 135 -6.11 8.07 15.42
CA VAL A 135 -6.89 8.86 14.46
C VAL A 135 -5.97 9.32 13.35
N ILE A 136 -6.29 8.93 12.11
CA ILE A 136 -5.44 9.16 10.93
C ILE A 136 -5.21 10.66 10.70
N ASP A 137 -6.21 11.48 10.97
CA ASP A 137 -6.11 12.94 10.84
C ASP A 137 -5.08 13.53 11.82
N GLU A 138 -5.01 13.01 13.05
CA GLU A 138 -3.99 13.40 14.03
C GLU A 138 -2.60 12.94 13.58
N LEU A 139 -2.49 11.72 13.05
CA LEU A 139 -1.23 11.19 12.52
C LEU A 139 -0.70 12.03 11.35
N ILE A 140 -1.57 12.44 10.42
CA ILE A 140 -1.21 13.32 9.31
C ILE A 140 -0.75 14.68 9.84
N PHE A 141 -1.48 15.26 10.80
CA PHE A 141 -1.12 16.55 11.39
C PHE A 141 0.26 16.54 12.06
N TRP A 142 0.55 15.49 12.85
CA TRP A 142 1.86 15.36 13.50
C TRP A 142 2.99 15.11 12.50
N ALA A 143 2.74 14.28 11.47
CA ALA A 143 3.71 14.06 10.39
C ALA A 143 4.03 15.38 9.66
N ASP A 144 3.05 16.24 9.42
CA ASP A 144 3.25 17.54 8.78
C ASP A 144 4.14 18.46 9.60
N LYS A 145 3.87 18.55 10.90
CA LYS A 145 4.66 19.36 11.84
C LYS A 145 6.10 18.86 11.95
N ASP A 146 6.31 17.55 11.95
CA ASP A 146 7.65 16.97 12.05
C ASP A 146 8.44 17.10 10.73
N ILE A 147 7.77 16.97 9.58
CA ILE A 147 8.34 17.28 8.26
C ILE A 147 8.78 18.74 8.21
N GLU A 148 7.93 19.69 8.62
CA GLU A 148 8.26 21.12 8.57
C GLU A 148 9.49 21.45 9.42
N LYS A 149 9.58 20.89 10.64
CA LYS A 149 10.76 21.03 11.50
C LYS A 149 12.02 20.47 10.84
N LEU A 150 11.97 19.25 10.32
CA LEU A 150 13.12 18.60 9.69
C LEU A 150 13.55 19.28 8.39
N GLU A 151 12.62 19.81 7.60
CA GLU A 151 12.93 20.62 6.41
C GLU A 151 13.68 21.90 6.78
N LYS A 152 13.30 22.56 7.88
CA LYS A 152 14.01 23.74 8.37
C LYS A 152 15.43 23.40 8.82
N ILE A 153 15.60 22.29 9.54
CA ILE A 153 16.92 21.83 10.02
C ILE A 153 17.82 21.44 8.83
N THR A 154 17.32 20.62 7.90
CA THR A 154 18.08 20.21 6.70
C THR A 154 18.49 21.41 5.84
N LYS A 155 17.60 22.40 5.68
CA LYS A 155 17.91 23.63 4.94
C LYS A 155 19.04 24.44 5.59
N ASN A 156 19.05 24.53 6.92
CA ASN A 156 20.13 25.19 7.66
C ASN A 156 21.47 24.45 7.49
N ASN A 157 21.47 23.12 7.63
CA ASN A 157 22.68 22.29 7.45
C ASN A 157 23.21 22.37 6.01
N LEU A 158 22.32 22.41 5.01
CA LEU A 158 22.70 22.62 3.61
C LEU A 158 23.38 23.98 3.39
N ALA A 159 22.90 25.04 4.05
CA ALA A 159 23.52 26.36 3.97
C ALA A 159 24.94 26.35 4.56
N ILE A 160 25.16 25.66 5.67
CA ILE A 160 26.49 25.48 6.28
C ILE A 160 27.43 24.75 5.30
N ILE A 161 26.96 23.66 4.68
CA ILE A 161 27.73 22.90 3.70
C ILE A 161 28.08 23.77 2.47
N ASN A 162 27.12 24.52 1.94
CA ASN A 162 27.34 25.34 0.74
C ASN A 162 28.29 26.53 0.99
N ASN A 163 28.25 27.11 2.20
CA ASN A 163 29.12 28.24 2.56
C ASN A 163 30.57 27.81 2.84
N ASN A 164 30.79 26.52 3.13
CA ASN A 164 32.09 25.99 3.48
C ASN A 164 32.68 25.19 2.32
N LYS A 165 33.75 25.70 1.70
CA LYS A 165 34.50 24.94 0.68
C LYS A 165 35.46 23.97 1.36
N ARG A 166 35.39 22.69 0.98
CA ARG A 166 36.38 21.69 1.40
C ARG A 166 37.75 22.08 0.85
N VAL A 167 38.73 22.24 1.73
CA VAL A 167 40.11 22.51 1.33
C VAL A 167 40.81 21.17 1.16
N VAL A 168 41.37 20.94 -0.02
CA VAL A 168 42.11 19.69 -0.31
C VAL A 168 43.45 19.75 0.42
N ILE A 169 43.65 18.81 1.34
CA ILE A 169 44.96 18.55 1.94
C ILE A 169 45.66 17.58 0.99
N ASP A 170 46.64 18.08 0.23
CA ASP A 170 47.45 17.25 -0.64
C ASP A 170 48.66 16.67 0.11
N GLU A 171 49.34 15.70 -0.51
CA GLU A 171 50.51 15.05 0.07
C GLU A 171 51.62 16.06 0.40
N LYS A 172 51.74 17.14 -0.39
CA LYS A 172 52.74 18.19 -0.18
C LYS A 172 52.48 18.98 1.10
N LEU A 173 51.25 19.40 1.35
CA LEU A 173 50.85 20.10 2.57
C LEU A 173 51.01 19.22 3.81
N SER A 174 50.70 17.92 3.70
CA SER A 174 50.89 16.97 4.80
C SER A 174 52.38 16.75 5.12
N LEU A 175 53.22 16.58 4.09
CA LEU A 175 54.67 16.48 4.25
C LEU A 175 55.25 17.76 4.84
N GLN A 176 54.79 18.92 4.39
CA GLN A 176 55.23 20.21 4.91
C GLN A 176 54.91 20.36 6.41
N TYR A 177 53.71 19.95 6.84
CA TYR A 177 53.34 19.93 8.26
C TYR A 177 54.26 19.02 9.09
N GLU A 178 54.58 17.82 8.61
CA GLU A 178 55.50 16.92 9.30
C GLU A 178 56.91 17.52 9.44
N ILE A 179 57.40 18.17 8.38
CA ILE A 179 58.70 18.85 8.37
C ILE A 179 58.68 20.02 9.37
N ASP A 180 57.66 20.87 9.30
CA ASP A 180 57.51 22.03 10.19
C ASP A 180 57.38 21.61 11.67
N SER A 181 56.64 20.53 11.97
CA SER A 181 56.53 19.99 13.33
C SER A 181 57.86 19.45 13.88
N LYS A 182 58.62 18.73 13.05
CA LYS A 182 59.98 18.26 13.42
C LYS A 182 60.93 19.44 13.64
N ASN A 183 60.92 20.42 12.74
CA ASN A 183 61.76 21.61 12.83
C ASN A 183 61.44 22.47 14.06
N LEU A 184 60.16 22.61 14.41
CA LEU A 184 59.72 23.29 15.63
C LEU A 184 60.38 22.66 16.87
N LYS A 185 60.32 21.33 16.97
CA LYS A 185 60.89 20.58 18.10
C LYS A 185 62.40 20.77 18.20
N ILE A 186 63.12 20.63 17.09
CA ILE A 186 64.59 20.80 17.05
C ILE A 186 64.99 22.22 17.50
N LYS A 187 64.34 23.25 16.95
CA LYS A 187 64.66 24.65 17.27
C LYS A 187 64.33 25.01 18.72
N LEU A 188 63.26 24.45 19.30
CA LEU A 188 62.95 24.61 20.73
C LEU A 188 64.02 24.00 21.62
N ASP A 189 64.50 22.79 21.28
CA ASP A 189 65.59 22.13 22.01
C ASP A 189 66.90 22.93 21.92
N ASP A 190 67.19 23.55 20.77
CA ASP A 190 68.39 24.36 20.58
C ASP A 190 68.32 25.69 21.35
N ILE A 191 67.16 26.37 21.39
CA ILE A 191 66.97 27.52 22.28
C ILE A 191 67.19 27.11 23.73
N GLN A 192 66.65 25.97 24.18
CA GLN A 192 66.84 25.49 25.55
C GLN A 192 68.34 25.32 25.88
N LYS A 193 69.10 24.64 25.01
CA LYS A 193 70.55 24.47 25.17
C LYS A 193 71.28 25.81 25.25
N LEU A 194 70.96 26.74 24.34
CA LEU A 194 71.57 28.06 24.29
C LEU A 194 71.24 28.90 25.54
N THR A 195 70.01 28.80 26.05
CA THR A 195 69.63 29.45 27.32
C THR A 195 70.37 28.87 28.51
N SER A 196 70.52 27.53 28.60
CA SER A 196 71.31 26.90 29.65
C SER A 196 72.80 27.28 29.57
N GLU A 197 73.36 27.35 28.36
CA GLU A 197 74.74 27.80 28.16
C GLU A 197 74.91 29.28 28.56
N LYS A 198 73.99 30.14 28.15
CA LYS A 198 73.96 31.56 28.56
C LYS A 198 73.93 31.70 30.09
N GLU A 199 73.03 31.00 30.77
CA GLU A 199 72.94 31.02 32.24
C GLU A 199 74.24 30.56 32.90
N ARG A 200 74.88 29.51 32.36
CA ARG A 200 76.18 29.04 32.83
C ARG A 200 77.27 30.11 32.66
N LEU A 201 77.31 30.79 31.51
CA LEU A 201 78.27 31.86 31.24
C LEU A 201 78.05 33.07 32.15
N ILE A 202 76.80 33.47 32.40
CA ILE A 202 76.46 34.55 33.32
C ILE A 202 76.93 34.22 34.74
N LYS A 203 76.58 33.02 35.26
CA LYS A 203 77.03 32.55 36.58
C LYS A 203 78.56 32.55 36.71
N PHE A 204 79.27 32.17 35.64
CA PHE A 204 80.72 32.19 35.61
C PHE A 204 81.31 33.60 35.65
N ILE A 205 80.72 34.55 34.92
CA ILE A 205 81.13 35.97 34.97
C ILE A 205 80.90 36.56 36.37
N ASP A 206 79.78 36.22 37.02
CA ASP A 206 79.47 36.70 38.36
C ASP A 206 80.43 36.11 39.41
N PHE A 207 80.77 34.83 39.31
CA PHE A 207 81.79 34.19 40.15
C PHE A 207 83.17 34.87 40.03
N MET A 208 83.57 35.29 38.83
CA MET A 208 84.83 36.02 38.63
C MET A 208 84.86 37.41 39.30
N LYS A 209 83.72 37.96 39.73
CA LYS A 209 83.67 39.24 40.47
C LYS A 209 83.97 39.06 41.97
N GLU A 210 83.74 37.86 42.52
CA GLU A 210 83.80 37.61 43.97
C GLU A 210 85.20 37.29 44.49
N ASP A 211 86.09 36.70 43.68
CA ASP A 211 87.45 36.32 44.08
C ASP A 211 88.51 37.31 43.59
N ASN A 212 88.80 38.33 44.39
CA ASN A 212 90.00 39.16 44.23
C ASN A 212 90.84 39.15 45.50
N VAL A 213 91.85 38.27 45.56
CA VAL A 213 92.93 38.38 46.54
C VAL A 213 93.76 39.61 46.17
N LYS A 214 93.57 40.71 46.90
CA LYS A 214 94.33 41.96 46.68
C LYS A 214 95.77 41.77 47.11
N SER A 215 96.74 42.34 46.37
CA SER A 215 98.15 42.30 46.76
C SER A 215 98.37 42.86 48.16
N SER A 216 97.55 43.84 48.57
CA SER A 216 97.55 44.39 49.93
C SER A 216 97.34 43.32 51.01
N THR A 217 96.50 42.32 50.74
CA THR A 217 96.17 41.24 51.69
C THR A 217 97.32 40.22 51.78
N ILE A 218 97.97 39.90 50.66
CA ILE A 218 99.15 39.02 50.61
C ILE A 218 100.34 39.67 51.30
N ILE A 219 100.56 40.96 51.02
CA ILE A 219 101.61 41.77 51.65
C ILE A 219 101.39 41.84 53.17
N SER A 220 100.15 42.05 53.64
CA SER A 220 99.85 42.04 55.08
C SER A 220 100.12 40.70 55.77
N ILE A 221 99.83 39.58 55.11
CA ILE A 221 100.09 38.23 55.66
C ILE A 221 101.60 37.97 55.76
N LEU A 222 102.37 38.35 54.74
CA LEU A 222 103.83 38.20 54.71
C LEU A 222 104.56 39.13 55.70
N GLU A 223 104.01 40.31 55.98
CA GLU A 223 104.52 41.20 57.02
C GLU A 223 104.20 40.67 58.43
N MET A 224 103.04 40.04 58.64
CA MET A 224 102.68 39.37 59.91
C MET A 224 103.59 38.18 60.25
N THR A 225 104.23 37.54 59.26
CA THR A 225 105.16 36.40 59.47
C THR A 225 106.63 36.82 59.70
N LYS A 226 106.92 38.13 59.88
CA LYS A 226 108.26 38.71 60.12
C LYS A 226 109.32 38.46 59.03
N GLN A 227 108.93 38.09 57.81
CA GLN A 227 109.84 38.08 56.66
C GLN A 227 109.97 39.48 56.04
N LYS A 228 111.19 40.01 55.88
CA LYS A 228 111.43 41.26 55.14
C LYS A 228 111.26 41.00 53.65
N VAL A 229 110.15 41.46 53.09
CA VAL A 229 109.87 41.39 51.65
C VAL A 229 110.58 42.54 50.93
N PRO A 230 111.52 42.26 50.00
CA PRO A 230 112.19 43.31 49.21
C PRO A 230 111.20 44.11 48.37
N GLU A 231 111.44 45.41 48.17
CA GLU A 231 110.56 46.29 47.35
C GLU A 231 110.32 45.75 45.93
N MET A 232 111.32 45.08 45.34
CA MET A 232 111.18 44.42 44.05
C MET A 232 110.05 43.38 44.02
N VAL A 233 109.86 42.62 45.11
CA VAL A 233 108.81 41.60 45.21
C VAL A 233 107.44 42.25 45.41
N LYS A 234 107.36 43.36 46.16
CA LYS A 234 106.11 44.15 46.29
C LYS A 234 105.67 44.72 44.94
N LYS A 235 106.62 45.24 44.15
CA LYS A 235 106.35 45.75 42.80
C LYS A 235 105.90 44.63 41.85
N GLN A 236 106.55 43.47 41.89
CA GLN A 236 106.14 42.29 41.13
C GLN A 236 104.76 41.78 41.52
N LEU A 237 104.39 41.77 42.81
CA LEU A 237 103.04 41.39 43.25
C LEU A 237 101.97 42.33 42.69
N ILE A 238 102.23 43.64 42.67
CA ILE A 238 101.33 44.64 42.09
C ILE A 238 101.22 44.46 40.57
N GLU A 239 102.34 44.23 39.88
CA GLU A 239 102.36 43.94 38.43
C GLU A 239 101.61 42.65 38.10
N VAL A 240 101.73 41.61 38.94
CA VAL A 240 101.00 40.34 38.83
C VAL A 240 99.51 40.54 39.07
N GLU A 241 99.10 41.31 40.09
CA GLU A 241 97.68 41.67 40.30
C GLU A 241 97.12 42.45 39.11
N GLN A 242 97.89 43.37 38.54
CA GLN A 242 97.46 44.18 37.39
C GLN A 242 97.38 43.33 36.10
N PHE A 243 98.32 42.41 35.91
CA PHE A 243 98.27 41.40 34.85
C PHE A 243 97.05 40.47 35.00
N HIS A 244 96.76 39.99 36.21
CA HIS A 244 95.56 39.19 36.47
C HIS A 244 94.28 39.99 36.24
N LYS A 245 94.19 41.26 36.68
CA LYS A 245 93.04 42.13 36.40
C LYS A 245 92.83 42.32 34.90
N ASN A 246 93.90 42.54 34.14
CA ASN A 246 93.81 42.67 32.68
C ASN A 246 93.33 41.36 32.03
N ILE A 247 93.87 40.20 32.42
CA ILE A 247 93.42 38.89 31.92
C ILE A 247 91.95 38.63 32.26
N THR A 248 91.53 38.93 33.48
CA THR A 248 90.13 38.72 33.90
C THR A 248 89.19 39.66 33.15
N SER A 249 89.63 40.90 32.89
CA SER A 249 88.90 41.87 32.05
C SER A 249 88.77 41.39 30.61
N ASP A 250 89.87 40.94 29.98
CA ASP A 250 89.86 40.42 28.61
C ASP A 250 88.98 39.18 28.47
N ARG A 251 89.07 38.25 29.43
CA ARG A 251 88.22 37.06 29.49
C ARG A 251 86.75 37.42 29.66
N LYS A 252 86.45 38.40 30.52
CA LYS A 252 85.09 38.90 30.71
C LYS A 252 84.54 39.51 29.42
N GLU A 253 85.32 40.32 28.72
CA GLU A 253 84.91 40.92 27.44
C GLU A 253 84.62 39.83 26.38
N ILE A 254 85.45 38.78 26.31
CA ILE A 254 85.23 37.64 25.41
C ILE A 254 83.93 36.90 25.76
N LEU A 255 83.66 36.65 27.04
CA LEU A 255 82.46 35.95 27.49
C LEU A 255 81.20 36.80 27.31
N GLU A 256 81.26 38.11 27.53
CA GLU A 256 80.17 39.06 27.26
C GLU A 256 79.85 39.12 25.77
N LYS A 257 80.86 39.14 24.88
CA LYS A 257 80.67 38.99 23.42
C LYS A 257 80.00 37.67 23.09
N LYS A 258 80.41 36.56 23.71
CA LYS A 258 79.79 35.24 23.50
C LYS A 258 78.32 35.21 23.94
N ILE A 259 77.98 35.81 25.09
CA ILE A 259 76.59 35.96 25.55
C ILE A 259 75.76 36.80 24.57
N LYS A 260 76.33 37.89 24.04
CA LYS A 260 75.67 38.73 23.04
C LYS A 260 75.35 37.93 21.76
N ASN A 261 76.33 37.17 21.25
CA ASN A 261 76.12 36.30 20.09
C ASN A 261 75.06 35.22 20.35
N ILE A 262 75.05 34.62 21.55
CA ILE A 262 74.00 33.66 21.95
C ILE A 262 72.61 34.32 21.95
N ASN A 263 72.49 35.56 22.45
CA ASN A 263 71.22 36.29 22.43
C ASN A 263 70.74 36.59 21.00
N GLU A 264 71.64 37.02 20.12
CA GLU A 264 71.31 37.24 18.71
C GLU A 264 70.83 35.95 18.05
N TYR A 265 71.47 34.82 18.34
CA TYR A 265 71.08 33.52 17.80
C TYR A 265 69.73 33.03 18.35
N ILE A 266 69.46 33.24 19.65
CA ILE A 266 68.16 32.95 20.26
C ILE A 266 67.06 33.78 19.58
N ASN A 267 67.28 35.07 19.34
CA ASN A 267 66.29 35.92 18.67
C ASN A 267 65.98 35.44 17.23
N ILE A 268 66.99 35.01 16.48
CA ILE A 268 66.79 34.45 15.13
C ILE A 268 65.93 33.18 15.21
N LEU A 269 66.29 32.25 16.09
CA LEU A 269 65.53 31.01 16.29
C LEU A 269 64.10 31.27 16.78
N SER A 270 63.89 32.28 17.63
CA SER A 270 62.57 32.68 18.10
C SER A 270 61.67 33.17 16.96
N ASN A 271 62.18 34.00 16.06
CA ASN A 271 61.43 34.47 14.89
C ASN A 271 61.04 33.30 13.97
N GLU A 272 61.98 32.39 13.70
CA GLU A 272 61.70 31.20 12.89
C GLU A 272 60.66 30.27 13.54
N ILE A 273 60.66 30.16 14.87
CA ILE A 273 59.65 29.39 15.61
C ILE A 273 58.27 30.04 15.48
N GLU A 274 58.15 31.37 15.52
CA GLU A 274 56.87 32.04 15.31
C GLU A 274 56.31 31.78 13.91
N GLU A 275 57.15 31.82 12.88
CA GLU A 275 56.74 31.49 11.51
C GLU A 275 56.27 30.03 11.39
N ILE A 276 57.01 29.09 11.97
CA ILE A 276 56.64 27.67 11.96
C ILE A 276 55.31 27.44 12.71
N LYS A 277 55.11 28.09 13.87
CA LYS A 277 53.86 28.02 14.62
C LYS A 277 52.68 28.54 13.82
N PHE A 278 52.84 29.67 13.15
CA PHE A 278 51.80 30.23 12.29
C PHE A 278 51.40 29.27 11.16
N ARG A 279 52.38 28.62 10.51
CA ARG A 279 52.10 27.60 9.49
C ARG A 279 51.35 26.39 10.06
N ILE A 280 51.78 25.87 11.21
CA ILE A 280 51.09 24.77 11.92
C ILE A 280 49.65 25.14 12.28
N GLU A 281 49.42 26.33 12.81
CA GLU A 281 48.09 26.82 13.18
C GLU A 281 47.18 26.98 11.96
N SER A 282 47.71 27.46 10.84
CA SER A 282 46.98 27.53 9.58
C SER A 282 46.54 26.15 9.08
N PHE A 283 47.40 25.13 9.20
CA PHE A 283 47.08 23.76 8.84
C PHE A 283 46.01 23.17 9.76
N ASN A 284 46.13 23.37 11.07
CA ASN A 284 45.14 22.91 12.04
C ASN A 284 43.76 23.54 11.78
N ASN A 285 43.71 24.84 11.46
CA ASN A 285 42.47 25.51 11.08
C ASN A 285 41.81 24.91 9.84
N ILE A 286 42.61 24.47 8.85
CA ILE A 286 42.11 23.77 7.66
C ILE A 286 41.52 22.41 8.06
N VAL A 287 42.23 21.64 8.90
CA VAL A 287 41.77 20.33 9.39
C VAL A 287 40.46 20.48 10.16
N SER A 288 40.37 21.41 11.11
CA SER A 288 39.16 21.66 11.91
C SER A 288 37.96 21.99 11.04
N LYS A 289 38.10 22.90 10.07
CA LYS A 289 37.03 23.23 9.11
C LYS A 289 36.56 22.04 8.30
N ASN A 290 37.49 21.19 7.85
CA ASN A 290 37.13 19.97 7.11
C ASN A 290 36.41 18.96 8.01
N THR A 291 36.78 18.82 9.29
CA THR A 291 36.07 17.92 10.22
C THR A 291 34.65 18.40 10.56
N GLU A 292 34.45 19.72 10.70
CA GLU A 292 33.13 20.32 10.89
C GLU A 292 32.24 20.12 9.65
N LEU A 293 32.82 20.22 8.46
CA LEU A 293 32.16 19.90 7.20
C LEU A 293 31.72 18.43 7.12
N ASP A 294 32.62 17.50 7.43
CA ASP A 294 32.33 16.05 7.38
C ASP A 294 31.22 15.68 8.38
N SER A 295 31.26 16.21 9.61
CA SER A 295 30.19 16.00 10.59
C SER A 295 28.84 16.58 10.14
N SER A 296 28.85 17.77 9.52
CA SER A 296 27.66 18.40 8.96
C SER A 296 27.07 17.61 7.80
N LEU A 297 27.91 17.02 6.94
CA LEU A 297 27.48 16.13 5.85
C LEU A 297 26.84 14.85 6.37
N ILE A 298 27.43 14.21 7.39
CA ILE A 298 26.85 13.01 8.01
C ILE A 298 25.45 13.33 8.57
N LYS A 299 25.34 14.43 9.33
CA LYS A 299 24.08 14.86 9.92
C LYS A 299 23.04 15.20 8.85
N TYR A 300 23.42 15.95 7.83
CA TYR A 300 22.55 16.27 6.70
C TYR A 300 22.03 15.00 6.00
N ASN A 301 22.90 14.02 5.75
CA ASN A 301 22.49 12.76 5.11
C ASN A 301 21.51 11.95 5.98
N GLN A 302 21.73 11.90 7.29
CA GLN A 302 20.82 11.24 8.24
C GLN A 302 19.45 11.91 8.23
N GLU A 303 19.40 13.23 8.43
CA GLU A 303 18.15 14.00 8.47
C GLU A 303 17.41 13.95 7.12
N THR A 304 18.14 13.98 5.99
CA THR A 304 17.54 13.84 4.66
C THR A 304 16.89 12.46 4.47
N THR A 305 17.52 11.43 5.04
CA THR A 305 16.98 10.06 4.99
C THR A 305 15.73 9.93 5.87
N GLU A 306 15.73 10.51 7.06
CA GLU A 306 14.54 10.58 7.93
C GLU A 306 13.41 11.38 7.29
N LEU A 307 13.72 12.53 6.69
CA LEU A 307 12.75 13.36 6.00
C LEU A 307 12.08 12.60 4.85
N LYS A 308 12.85 11.83 4.06
CA LYS A 308 12.29 10.97 3.01
C LYS A 308 11.33 9.92 3.58
N LYS A 309 11.69 9.29 4.71
CA LYS A 309 10.84 8.30 5.39
C LYS A 309 9.52 8.94 5.88
N LEU A 310 9.59 10.10 6.53
CA LEU A 310 8.40 10.82 7.01
C LEU A 310 7.50 11.27 5.85
N LYS A 311 8.07 11.80 4.77
CA LYS A 311 7.30 12.16 3.56
C LYS A 311 6.58 10.96 2.95
N TYR A 312 7.25 9.81 2.88
CA TYR A 312 6.64 8.57 2.43
C TYR A 312 5.49 8.14 3.34
N GLN A 313 5.68 8.18 4.66
CA GLN A 313 4.62 7.88 5.64
C GLN A 313 3.42 8.81 5.51
N LYS A 314 3.63 10.12 5.35
CA LYS A 314 2.56 11.10 5.11
C LYS A 314 1.76 10.75 3.85
N ALA A 315 2.43 10.39 2.76
CA ALA A 315 1.77 10.03 1.51
C ALA A 315 0.86 8.80 1.69
N GLU A 316 1.34 7.76 2.38
CA GLU A 316 0.55 6.57 2.69
C GLU A 316 -0.65 6.87 3.61
N LEU A 317 -0.48 7.73 4.61
CA LEU A 317 -1.58 8.18 5.47
C LEU A 317 -2.64 8.99 4.69
N SER A 318 -2.22 9.87 3.78
CA SER A 318 -3.14 10.61 2.92
C SER A 318 -3.90 9.69 1.95
N ASN A 319 -3.23 8.68 1.37
CA ASN A 319 -3.88 7.65 0.56
C ASN A 319 -4.94 6.89 1.37
N LEU A 320 -4.62 6.52 2.61
CA LEU A 320 -5.55 5.86 3.51
C LEU A 320 -6.78 6.73 3.81
N GLU A 321 -6.58 8.03 4.06
CA GLU A 321 -7.65 9.00 4.28
C GLU A 321 -8.60 9.07 3.07
N GLN A 322 -8.05 9.17 1.86
CA GLN A 322 -8.85 9.15 0.62
C GLN A 322 -9.67 7.87 0.46
N VAL A 323 -9.09 6.71 0.77
CA VAL A 323 -9.80 5.42 0.73
C VAL A 323 -10.92 5.39 1.76
N ILE A 324 -10.71 5.91 2.97
CA ILE A 324 -11.74 5.99 4.02
C ILE A 324 -12.88 6.92 3.60
N ASN A 325 -12.55 8.09 3.06
CA ASN A 325 -13.53 9.03 2.52
C ASN A 325 -14.36 8.39 1.40
N SER A 326 -13.72 7.63 0.52
CA SER A 326 -14.40 6.86 -0.54
C SER A 326 -15.31 5.77 0.04
N ILE A 327 -14.86 5.02 1.05
CA ILE A 327 -15.68 4.02 1.76
C ILE A 327 -16.92 4.68 2.37
N ASN A 328 -16.77 5.83 3.02
CA ASN A 328 -17.86 6.56 3.65
C ASN A 328 -18.86 7.06 2.61
N ARG A 329 -18.37 7.62 1.50
CA ARG A 329 -19.18 8.06 0.36
C ARG A 329 -20.00 6.92 -0.22
N VAL A 330 -19.36 5.82 -0.62
CA VAL A 330 -20.03 4.65 -1.20
C VAL A 330 -21.03 4.03 -0.19
N SER A 331 -20.69 4.00 1.10
CA SER A 331 -21.61 3.51 2.14
C SER A 331 -22.86 4.39 2.27
N LYS A 332 -22.70 5.72 2.15
CA LYS A 332 -23.83 6.66 2.13
C LYS A 332 -24.68 6.47 0.87
N GLU A 333 -24.07 6.34 -0.30
CA GLU A 333 -24.76 6.09 -1.56
C GLU A 333 -25.57 4.78 -1.54
N ILE A 334 -25.05 3.72 -0.93
CA ILE A 334 -25.79 2.46 -0.72
C ILE A 334 -27.02 2.71 0.16
N ARG A 335 -26.89 3.44 1.27
CA ARG A 335 -28.03 3.75 2.16
C ARG A 335 -29.11 4.54 1.43
N THR A 336 -28.73 5.59 0.70
CA THR A 336 -29.67 6.38 -0.11
C THR A 336 -30.35 5.53 -1.18
N SER A 337 -29.59 4.66 -1.85
CA SER A 337 -30.15 3.75 -2.87
C SER A 337 -31.11 2.72 -2.26
N LEU A 338 -30.87 2.26 -1.03
CA LEU A 338 -31.79 1.36 -0.32
C LEU A 338 -33.10 2.06 0.08
N ILE A 339 -33.03 3.32 0.51
CA ILE A 339 -34.24 4.13 0.80
C ILE A 339 -35.07 4.26 -0.49
N LEU A 340 -34.43 4.70 -1.57
CA LEU A 340 -35.07 4.85 -2.88
C LEU A 340 -35.64 3.53 -3.39
N LEU A 341 -34.97 2.39 -3.15
CA LEU A 341 -35.46 1.07 -3.50
C LEU A 341 -36.77 0.74 -2.78
N ASN A 342 -36.88 1.03 -1.48
CA ASN A 342 -38.12 0.80 -0.71
C ASN A 342 -39.27 1.70 -1.20
N GLU A 343 -38.98 2.98 -1.50
CA GLU A 343 -39.97 3.90 -2.05
C GLU A 343 -40.46 3.44 -3.42
N THR A 344 -39.53 3.04 -4.29
CA THR A 344 -39.84 2.51 -5.61
C THR A 344 -40.67 1.23 -5.51
N LEU A 345 -40.42 0.38 -4.52
CA LEU A 345 -41.20 -0.83 -4.30
C LEU A 345 -42.67 -0.52 -4.00
N ARG A 346 -42.93 0.48 -3.15
CA ARG A 346 -44.29 0.95 -2.84
C ARG A 346 -45.02 1.49 -4.08
N ASN A 347 -44.29 2.16 -4.98
CA ASN A 347 -44.87 2.64 -6.24
C ASN A 347 -45.35 1.50 -7.15
N TYR A 348 -44.88 0.27 -6.93
CA TYR A 348 -45.33 -0.92 -7.65
C TYR A 348 -46.44 -1.71 -6.93
N ASP A 349 -47.01 -1.21 -5.83
CA ASP A 349 -48.03 -1.94 -5.04
C ASP A 349 -49.25 -2.36 -5.87
N ASP A 350 -49.71 -1.53 -6.81
CA ASP A 350 -50.81 -1.87 -7.73
C ASP A 350 -50.44 -3.01 -8.67
N VAL A 351 -49.22 -3.00 -9.19
CA VAL A 351 -48.70 -4.03 -10.09
C VAL A 351 -48.50 -5.34 -9.34
N ILE A 352 -47.92 -5.28 -8.13
CA ILE A 352 -47.74 -6.43 -7.24
C ILE A 352 -49.10 -7.00 -6.82
N SER A 353 -50.13 -6.17 -6.65
CA SER A 353 -51.49 -6.63 -6.36
C SER A 353 -52.09 -7.44 -7.50
N LYS A 354 -51.79 -7.11 -8.77
CA LYS A 354 -52.18 -7.95 -9.92
C LYS A 354 -51.49 -9.33 -9.87
N TYR A 355 -50.24 -9.38 -9.45
CA TYR A 355 -49.54 -10.66 -9.24
C TYR A 355 -50.17 -11.47 -8.12
N ARG A 356 -50.50 -10.82 -6.98
CA ARG A 356 -51.20 -11.49 -5.86
C ARG A 356 -52.50 -12.12 -6.33
N THR A 357 -53.33 -11.38 -7.07
CA THR A 357 -54.61 -11.89 -7.60
C THR A 357 -54.39 -13.10 -8.50
N PHE A 358 -53.47 -13.00 -9.47
CA PHE A 358 -53.13 -14.10 -10.37
C PHE A 358 -52.69 -15.37 -9.60
N LEU A 359 -51.77 -15.22 -8.65
CA LEU A 359 -51.25 -16.32 -7.84
C LEU A 359 -52.33 -16.96 -6.97
N CYS A 360 -53.21 -16.16 -6.38
CA CYS A 360 -54.36 -16.64 -5.62
C CYS A 360 -55.33 -17.45 -6.48
N GLU A 361 -55.66 -16.96 -7.67
CA GLU A 361 -56.53 -17.65 -8.62
C GLU A 361 -55.92 -18.97 -9.08
N MET A 362 -54.64 -18.95 -9.47
CA MET A 362 -53.92 -20.14 -9.89
C MET A 362 -53.85 -21.18 -8.76
N THR A 363 -53.60 -20.75 -7.52
CA THR A 363 -53.58 -21.62 -6.34
C THR A 363 -54.95 -22.25 -6.09
N LYS A 364 -56.04 -21.46 -6.16
CA LYS A 364 -57.41 -21.98 -5.98
C LYS A 364 -57.76 -23.06 -7.00
N LYS A 365 -57.37 -22.88 -8.27
CA LYS A 365 -57.61 -23.87 -9.33
C LYS A 365 -56.86 -25.16 -9.06
N CYS A 366 -55.58 -25.08 -8.67
CA CYS A 366 -54.74 -26.24 -8.43
C CYS A 366 -55.08 -27.02 -7.15
N TYR A 367 -55.66 -26.35 -6.14
CA TYR A 367 -56.11 -26.96 -4.88
C TYR A 367 -57.63 -27.09 -4.78
N SER A 368 -58.35 -27.06 -5.90
CA SER A 368 -59.82 -27.03 -5.97
C SER A 368 -60.56 -28.11 -5.16
N GLN A 369 -59.89 -29.21 -4.80
CA GLN A 369 -60.43 -30.30 -3.98
C GLN A 369 -60.03 -30.25 -2.50
N SER A 370 -59.07 -29.42 -2.12
CA SER A 370 -58.47 -29.34 -0.78
C SER A 370 -58.76 -27.98 -0.14
N LYS A 371 -59.43 -27.99 1.02
CA LYS A 371 -59.79 -26.85 1.90
C LYS A 371 -59.07 -25.52 1.61
N ASN A 372 -59.82 -24.47 1.27
CA ASN A 372 -59.48 -23.03 1.34
C ASN A 372 -57.97 -22.69 1.35
N VAL A 373 -57.19 -23.20 0.39
CA VAL A 373 -55.77 -22.86 0.30
C VAL A 373 -55.66 -21.44 -0.23
N ILE A 374 -55.09 -20.55 0.58
CA ILE A 374 -54.89 -19.14 0.24
C ILE A 374 -53.39 -18.92 0.07
N ALA A 375 -53.01 -18.32 -1.05
CA ALA A 375 -51.65 -17.87 -1.30
C ALA A 375 -51.47 -16.42 -0.85
N PHE A 376 -50.36 -16.13 -0.21
CA PHE A 376 -49.92 -14.78 0.07
C PHE A 376 -48.62 -14.53 -0.68
N PHE A 377 -48.60 -13.49 -1.51
CA PHE A 377 -47.43 -13.10 -2.28
C PHE A 377 -46.96 -11.69 -1.91
N ASN A 378 -45.66 -11.55 -1.70
CA ASN A 378 -45.04 -10.25 -1.57
C ASN A 378 -43.61 -10.24 -2.13
N ILE A 379 -43.13 -9.06 -2.48
CA ILE A 379 -41.72 -8.83 -2.80
C ILE A 379 -41.13 -8.07 -1.62
N GLU A 380 -40.07 -8.60 -1.02
CA GLU A 380 -39.40 -7.99 0.13
C GLU A 380 -37.93 -7.67 -0.16
N ILE A 381 -37.44 -6.62 0.49
CA ILE A 381 -36.04 -6.19 0.43
C ILE A 381 -35.34 -6.65 1.72
N ASP A 382 -34.43 -7.62 1.59
CA ASP A 382 -33.60 -8.09 2.71
C ASP A 382 -32.37 -7.19 2.87
N GLN A 383 -32.52 -6.14 3.67
CA GLN A 383 -31.44 -5.19 3.98
C GLN A 383 -30.25 -5.84 4.71
N LYS A 384 -30.39 -7.05 5.27
CA LYS A 384 -29.28 -7.76 5.91
C LYS A 384 -28.46 -8.57 4.90
N LYS A 385 -29.07 -9.01 3.78
CA LYS A 385 -28.44 -9.84 2.74
C LYS A 385 -28.13 -9.11 1.43
N ILE A 386 -27.66 -7.87 1.54
CA ILE A 386 -27.23 -7.02 0.41
C ILE A 386 -26.18 -7.70 -0.50
N THR A 387 -25.47 -8.72 -0.01
CA THR A 387 -24.37 -9.39 -0.73
C THR A 387 -24.80 -10.38 -1.80
N LYS A 388 -25.95 -11.05 -1.66
CA LYS A 388 -26.32 -12.13 -2.59
C LYS A 388 -27.80 -12.24 -2.92
N ASN A 389 -28.70 -11.61 -2.16
CA ASN A 389 -30.15 -11.68 -2.40
C ASN A 389 -30.82 -10.46 -1.78
N LEU A 390 -30.64 -9.29 -2.39
CA LEU A 390 -31.25 -8.06 -1.86
C LEU A 390 -32.77 -8.11 -1.93
N ILE A 391 -33.32 -8.80 -2.94
CA ILE A 391 -34.75 -8.99 -3.13
C ILE A 391 -35.12 -10.45 -2.93
N LYS A 392 -36.28 -10.67 -2.33
CA LYS A 392 -36.87 -11.98 -2.10
C LYS A 392 -38.33 -11.97 -2.53
N PHE A 393 -38.75 -12.99 -3.28
CA PHE A 393 -40.16 -13.27 -3.50
C PHE A 393 -40.65 -14.17 -2.37
N ILE A 394 -41.67 -13.72 -1.66
CA ILE A 394 -42.30 -14.44 -0.57
C ILE A 394 -43.63 -14.93 -1.08
N LEU A 395 -43.73 -16.25 -1.23
CA LEU A 395 -44.98 -16.94 -1.51
C LEU A 395 -45.24 -17.90 -0.35
N SER A 396 -46.29 -17.67 0.42
CA SER A 396 -46.74 -18.56 1.48
C SER A 396 -48.14 -19.10 1.20
N LEU A 397 -48.39 -20.33 1.66
CA LEU A 397 -49.67 -21.02 1.62
C LEU A 397 -50.13 -21.22 3.07
N ASN A 398 -51.41 -21.03 3.35
CA ASN A 398 -51.95 -21.18 4.71
C ASN A 398 -51.96 -22.61 5.27
N THR A 399 -51.75 -23.63 4.43
CA THR A 399 -51.61 -25.04 4.83
C THR A 399 -50.17 -25.50 4.56
N GLU A 400 -49.21 -25.14 5.42
CA GLU A 400 -47.77 -25.35 5.20
C GLU A 400 -47.16 -26.36 6.18
N THR A 401 -46.61 -27.49 5.67
CA THR A 401 -45.52 -28.25 6.33
C THR A 401 -44.65 -29.14 5.41
N ASN A 402 -45.00 -29.43 4.14
CA ASN A 402 -44.28 -30.46 3.35
C ASN A 402 -43.47 -29.93 2.15
N GLU A 403 -42.42 -30.66 1.75
CA GLU A 403 -41.54 -30.42 0.57
C GLU A 403 -42.31 -30.23 -0.75
N HIS A 404 -43.50 -30.85 -0.84
CA HIS A 404 -44.44 -30.71 -1.96
C HIS A 404 -44.89 -29.26 -2.20
N SER A 405 -45.05 -28.47 -1.12
CA SER A 405 -45.50 -27.07 -1.20
C SER A 405 -44.44 -26.12 -1.77
N GLU A 406 -43.15 -26.37 -1.53
CA GLU A 406 -42.07 -25.53 -2.08
C GLU A 406 -41.93 -25.68 -3.59
N LYS A 407 -42.09 -26.90 -4.11
CA LYS A 407 -42.02 -27.17 -5.54
C LYS A 407 -43.18 -26.53 -6.29
N PHE A 408 -44.36 -26.55 -5.68
CA PHE A 408 -45.54 -25.87 -6.20
C PHE A 408 -45.31 -24.36 -6.30
N LYS A 409 -44.78 -23.75 -5.23
CA LYS A 409 -44.44 -22.31 -5.21
C LYS A 409 -43.48 -21.93 -6.34
N ASN A 410 -42.43 -22.73 -6.56
CA ASN A 410 -41.46 -22.49 -7.63
C ASN A 410 -42.13 -22.56 -9.02
N CYS A 411 -42.95 -23.58 -9.27
CA CYS A 411 -43.67 -23.71 -10.53
C CYS A 411 -44.56 -22.50 -10.78
N ILE A 412 -45.38 -22.11 -9.80
CA ILE A 412 -46.29 -20.98 -9.96
C ILE A 412 -45.56 -19.65 -10.18
N ILE A 413 -44.38 -19.45 -9.58
CA ILE A 413 -43.55 -18.26 -9.87
C ILE A 413 -43.08 -18.25 -11.32
N ASP A 414 -42.68 -19.40 -11.88
CA ASP A 414 -42.32 -19.50 -13.30
C ASP A 414 -43.51 -19.09 -14.20
N TYR A 415 -44.73 -19.51 -13.86
CA TYR A 415 -45.95 -19.16 -14.60
C TYR A 415 -46.40 -17.71 -14.40
N LEU A 416 -46.17 -17.12 -13.23
CA LEU A 416 -46.35 -15.69 -13.02
C LEU A 416 -45.50 -14.90 -14.01
N VAL A 417 -44.22 -15.26 -14.10
CA VAL A 417 -43.30 -14.61 -15.02
C VAL A 417 -43.74 -14.87 -16.45
N PHE A 418 -44.06 -16.12 -16.81
CA PHE A 418 -44.55 -16.48 -18.14
C PHE A 418 -45.80 -15.70 -18.55
N ASN A 419 -46.70 -15.40 -17.62
CA ASN A 419 -47.91 -14.64 -17.89
C ASN A 419 -47.66 -13.14 -18.11
N PHE A 420 -46.79 -12.52 -17.30
CA PHE A 420 -46.65 -11.06 -17.29
C PHE A 420 -45.48 -10.51 -18.11
N ASN A 421 -44.50 -11.33 -18.48
CA ASN A 421 -43.35 -10.88 -19.27
C ASN A 421 -43.70 -10.66 -20.75
N ASP A 422 -43.06 -9.72 -21.43
CA ASP A 422 -43.21 -9.56 -22.90
C ASP A 422 -41.90 -9.87 -23.65
N TYR A 423 -40.82 -10.13 -22.90
CA TYR A 423 -39.47 -10.25 -23.45
C TYR A 423 -39.14 -11.65 -23.96
N ILE A 424 -39.69 -12.68 -23.31
CA ILE A 424 -39.38 -14.08 -23.61
C ILE A 424 -40.64 -14.75 -24.17
N PRO A 425 -40.59 -15.21 -25.43
CA PRO A 425 -41.77 -15.77 -26.09
C PRO A 425 -42.02 -17.24 -25.75
N PHE A 426 -41.28 -17.82 -24.79
CA PHE A 426 -41.41 -19.23 -24.45
C PHE A 426 -41.20 -19.54 -22.97
N LEU A 427 -41.71 -20.70 -22.54
CA LEU A 427 -41.39 -21.36 -21.27
C LEU A 427 -41.05 -22.82 -21.54
N ILE A 428 -39.94 -23.31 -20.97
CA ILE A 428 -39.50 -24.69 -21.09
C ILE A 428 -39.37 -25.30 -19.70
N GLN A 429 -40.12 -26.37 -19.43
CA GLN A 429 -40.06 -27.12 -18.19
C GLN A 429 -39.92 -28.62 -18.49
N ASP A 430 -39.01 -29.29 -17.80
CA ASP A 430 -38.90 -30.74 -17.86
C ASP A 430 -39.72 -31.43 -16.75
N TYR A 431 -39.74 -32.77 -16.80
CA TYR A 431 -40.50 -33.59 -15.86
C TYR A 431 -40.09 -33.36 -14.40
N SER A 432 -38.85 -32.88 -14.17
CA SER A 432 -38.31 -32.68 -12.84
C SER A 432 -38.97 -31.52 -12.10
N CYS A 433 -39.50 -30.54 -12.83
CA CYS A 433 -40.23 -29.40 -12.28
C CYS A 433 -41.49 -29.86 -11.51
N PHE A 434 -42.10 -30.97 -11.94
CA PHE A 434 -43.33 -31.51 -11.36
C PHE A 434 -43.11 -32.61 -10.32
N ASN A 435 -41.86 -33.01 -10.06
CA ASN A 435 -41.56 -34.10 -9.13
C ASN A 435 -41.97 -33.77 -7.70
N GLY A 436 -42.95 -34.47 -7.14
CA GLY A 436 -43.47 -34.17 -5.81
C GLY A 436 -44.61 -33.16 -5.81
N LEU A 437 -45.23 -32.89 -6.97
CA LEU A 437 -46.59 -32.37 -7.01
C LEU A 437 -47.58 -33.55 -7.09
N GLU A 438 -48.78 -33.34 -6.56
CA GLU A 438 -49.87 -34.30 -6.74
C GLU A 438 -50.35 -34.28 -8.20
N LEU A 439 -50.79 -35.42 -8.72
CA LEU A 439 -51.16 -35.52 -10.14
C LEU A 439 -52.24 -34.50 -10.54
N GLN A 440 -53.25 -34.27 -9.68
CA GLN A 440 -54.30 -33.26 -9.91
C GLN A 440 -53.75 -31.83 -10.01
N GLN A 441 -52.71 -31.51 -9.23
CA GLN A 441 -52.02 -30.22 -9.31
C GLN A 441 -51.27 -30.11 -10.65
N ILE A 442 -50.61 -31.18 -11.08
CA ILE A 442 -49.90 -31.22 -12.37
C ILE A 442 -50.87 -30.95 -13.53
N LYS A 443 -52.03 -31.64 -13.55
CA LYS A 443 -53.07 -31.42 -14.57
C LYS A 443 -53.54 -29.97 -14.60
N SER A 444 -53.88 -29.41 -13.43
CA SER A 444 -54.37 -28.03 -13.31
C SER A 444 -53.32 -27.01 -13.75
N ILE A 445 -52.07 -27.18 -13.34
CA ILE A 445 -50.96 -26.30 -13.69
C ILE A 445 -50.72 -26.29 -15.20
N ILE A 446 -50.69 -27.47 -15.84
CA ILE A 446 -50.46 -27.59 -17.29
C ILE A 446 -51.63 -26.97 -18.09
N GLN A 447 -52.87 -27.15 -17.65
CA GLN A 447 -54.03 -26.53 -18.28
C GLN A 447 -54.00 -25.00 -18.19
N GLU A 448 -53.64 -24.45 -17.03
CA GLU A 448 -53.45 -23.00 -16.86
C GLU A 448 -52.27 -22.48 -17.69
N ALA A 449 -51.15 -23.22 -17.72
CA ALA A 449 -50.00 -22.89 -18.54
C ALA A 449 -50.36 -22.78 -20.02
N LYS A 450 -51.14 -23.74 -20.54
CA LYS A 450 -51.66 -23.73 -21.91
C LYS A 450 -52.52 -22.49 -22.15
N THR A 451 -53.44 -22.18 -21.24
CA THR A 451 -54.30 -21.00 -21.34
C THR A 451 -53.49 -19.70 -21.41
N ILE A 452 -52.43 -19.58 -20.58
CA ILE A 452 -51.50 -18.45 -20.61
C ILE A 452 -50.77 -18.38 -21.95
N SER A 453 -50.31 -19.53 -22.46
CA SER A 453 -49.61 -19.66 -23.73
C SER A 453 -50.45 -19.16 -24.90
N GLU A 454 -51.71 -19.60 -24.98
CA GLU A 454 -52.66 -19.21 -26.02
C GLU A 454 -53.02 -17.73 -25.92
N LYS A 455 -53.37 -17.26 -24.71
CA LYS A 455 -53.75 -15.86 -24.47
C LYS A 455 -52.64 -14.87 -24.82
N ASN A 456 -51.40 -15.22 -24.51
CA ASN A 456 -50.25 -14.34 -24.69
C ASN A 456 -49.45 -14.63 -25.95
N ASN A 457 -49.91 -15.55 -26.81
CA ASN A 457 -49.22 -16.01 -28.01
C ASN A 457 -47.74 -16.39 -27.76
N LYS A 458 -47.53 -17.27 -26.78
CA LYS A 458 -46.22 -17.79 -26.39
C LYS A 458 -46.10 -19.28 -26.66
N GLN A 459 -44.88 -19.78 -26.74
CA GLN A 459 -44.58 -21.19 -26.88
C GLN A 459 -44.38 -21.85 -25.51
N LEU A 460 -45.11 -22.93 -25.25
CA LEU A 460 -44.96 -23.73 -24.04
C LEU A 460 -44.40 -25.11 -24.41
N ILE A 461 -43.26 -25.46 -23.84
CA ILE A 461 -42.63 -26.78 -24.04
C ILE A 461 -42.54 -27.46 -22.67
N ILE A 462 -43.34 -28.51 -22.49
CA ILE A 462 -43.34 -29.30 -21.26
C ILE A 462 -42.99 -30.75 -21.58
N ALA A 463 -41.95 -31.27 -20.94
CA ALA A 463 -41.72 -32.71 -20.90
C ALA A 463 -42.33 -33.29 -19.61
N ILE A 464 -43.18 -34.31 -19.74
CA ILE A 464 -43.79 -35.01 -18.60
C ILE A 464 -43.52 -36.51 -18.68
N ASN A 465 -43.37 -37.15 -17.53
CA ASN A 465 -43.27 -38.61 -17.47
C ASN A 465 -44.65 -39.25 -17.54
N LYS A 466 -44.73 -40.48 -18.06
CA LYS A 466 -45.98 -41.26 -18.10
C LYS A 466 -46.60 -41.42 -16.70
N SER A 467 -45.78 -41.53 -15.65
CA SER A 467 -46.25 -41.62 -14.26
C SER A 467 -46.85 -40.33 -13.70
N GLN A 468 -46.68 -39.19 -14.38
CA GLN A 468 -47.20 -37.88 -13.99
C GLN A 468 -48.50 -37.53 -14.73
N VAL A 469 -49.01 -38.44 -15.56
CA VAL A 469 -50.28 -38.29 -16.27
C VAL A 469 -51.40 -38.93 -15.46
N ILE A 470 -52.49 -38.19 -15.21
CA ILE A 470 -53.66 -38.70 -14.47
C ILE A 470 -54.46 -39.72 -15.27
N ASP A 471 -54.83 -39.38 -16.50
CA ASP A 471 -55.76 -40.15 -17.32
C ASP A 471 -55.45 -39.97 -18.83
N ASN A 472 -55.93 -40.91 -19.65
CA ASN A 472 -55.75 -40.86 -21.10
C ASN A 472 -56.50 -39.66 -21.73
N GLU A 473 -57.59 -39.22 -21.10
CA GLU A 473 -58.37 -38.05 -21.55
C GLU A 473 -57.54 -36.76 -21.49
N PHE A 474 -56.78 -36.55 -20.42
CA PHE A 474 -55.84 -35.43 -20.30
C PHE A 474 -54.72 -35.52 -21.34
N LEU A 475 -54.20 -36.73 -21.61
CA LEU A 475 -53.22 -36.94 -22.69
C LEU A 475 -53.79 -36.54 -24.06
N ASP A 476 -55.04 -36.90 -24.34
CA ASP A 476 -55.67 -36.60 -25.64
C ASP A 476 -56.03 -35.10 -25.76
N GLN A 477 -56.41 -34.45 -24.65
CA GLN A 477 -56.57 -32.99 -24.57
C GLN A 477 -55.24 -32.24 -24.82
N ILE A 478 -54.11 -32.77 -24.34
CA ILE A 478 -52.79 -32.19 -24.61
C ILE A 478 -52.40 -32.42 -26.07
N LYS A 479 -52.56 -33.65 -26.60
CA LYS A 479 -52.17 -34.01 -27.98
C LYS A 479 -52.92 -33.24 -29.05
N SER A 480 -54.21 -32.98 -28.85
CA SER A 480 -55.02 -32.18 -29.79
C SER A 480 -54.57 -30.72 -29.91
N SER A 481 -53.71 -30.27 -29.00
CA SER A 481 -53.18 -28.90 -28.92
C SER A 481 -51.68 -28.82 -29.24
N ALA A 482 -51.04 -29.97 -29.46
CA ALA A 482 -49.64 -30.05 -29.85
C ALA A 482 -49.56 -29.89 -31.37
N VAL A 483 -48.88 -28.83 -31.81
CA VAL A 483 -48.48 -28.64 -33.22
C VAL A 483 -47.11 -29.26 -33.44
#